data_AF-A0A7R7T9Y2-F1
#
_entry.id   AF-A0A7R7T9Y2-F1
#
_cell.length_a   1.000
_cell.length_b   1.000
_cell.length_c   1.000
_cell.angle_alpha   90.00
_cell.angle_beta   90.00
_cell.angle_gamma   90.00
#
_symmetry.space_group_name_H-M   'P 1'
#
loop_
_entity.id
_entity.type
_entity.pdbx_description
1 polymer ?
#
loop_
_entity_poly.entity_id
_entity_poly.type
_entity_poly.pdbx_seq_one_letter_code
_entity_poly.pdbx_strand_id
1 'polypeptide(L)' 'MTATTSTRFPAVSNATSNAEMLELLKAPEKAIAFAIEHIEEFEVRAFLMEWASGADLTPWVNGWKSDLEAGNGAPRR' A
#
# COMPACT_ATOMS: atom_id res chain seq x y z
N MET A 1 1.68 16.14 22.87
CA MET A 1 0.86 15.36 21.90
C MET A 1 1.76 14.28 21.34
N THR A 2 1.64 13.04 21.80
CA THR A 2 2.50 11.92 21.39
C THR A 2 1.94 11.30 20.12
N ALA A 3 2.65 11.45 19.01
CA ALA A 3 2.34 10.78 17.76
C ALA A 3 2.45 9.26 17.98
N THR A 4 1.34 8.55 17.86
CA THR A 4 1.31 7.09 17.88
C THR A 4 1.91 6.61 16.56
N THR A 5 3.23 6.42 16.52
CA THR A 5 3.90 5.79 15.37
C THR A 5 3.39 4.37 15.24
N SER A 6 2.46 4.14 14.31
CA SER A 6 1.92 2.83 13.99
C SER A 6 3.08 1.92 13.56
N THR A 7 3.46 0.97 14.42
CA THR A 7 4.56 0.00 14.21
C THR A 7 4.22 -1.06 13.14
N ARG A 8 3.07 -0.92 12.46
CA ARG A 8 2.50 -1.96 11.59
C ARG A 8 3.18 -2.01 10.21
N PHE A 9 3.64 -0.87 9.73
CA PHE A 9 4.53 -0.75 8.58
C PHE A 9 5.82 -0.05 8.95
N PRO A 10 6.97 -0.41 8.33
CA PRO A 10 8.05 0.56 8.24
C PRO A 10 7.43 1.84 7.66
N ALA A 11 7.78 3.02 8.19
CA ALA A 11 7.24 4.28 7.69
C ALA A 11 7.42 4.30 6.18
N VAL A 12 6.33 4.05 5.43
CA VAL A 12 6.36 3.90 3.98
C VAL A 12 6.61 5.29 3.46
N SER A 13 7.89 5.60 3.40
CA SER A 13 8.39 6.93 3.07
C SER A 13 8.52 6.98 1.56
N ASN A 14 8.55 8.19 1.00
CA ASN A 14 8.77 8.43 -0.43
C ASN A 14 10.06 7.78 -1.00
N ALA A 15 10.91 7.22 -0.13
CA ALA A 15 12.12 6.47 -0.46
C ALA A 15 11.89 4.97 -0.74
N THR A 16 10.72 4.42 -0.44
CA THR A 16 10.45 2.98 -0.64
C THR A 16 10.33 2.69 -2.14
N SER A 17 11.21 1.85 -2.67
CA SER A 17 11.16 1.46 -4.09
C SER A 17 9.99 0.53 -4.38
N ASN A 18 9.48 0.56 -5.61
CA ASN A 18 8.36 -0.29 -6.02
C ASN A 18 8.73 -1.78 -5.89
N ALA A 19 10.00 -2.12 -6.14
CA ALA A 19 10.52 -3.47 -5.97
C ALA A 19 10.48 -3.93 -4.49
N GLU A 20 10.86 -3.04 -3.57
CA GLU A 20 10.81 -3.32 -2.12
C GLU A 20 9.36 -3.49 -1.65
N MET A 21 8.44 -2.66 -2.16
CA MET A 21 7.01 -2.81 -1.88
C MET A 21 6.46 -4.13 -2.40
N LEU A 22 6.77 -4.51 -3.65
CA LEU A 22 6.35 -5.79 -4.21
C LEU A 22 6.91 -6.98 -3.42
N GLU A 23 8.12 -6.86 -2.88
CA GLU A 23 8.70 -7.88 -1.99
C GLU A 23 7.96 -7.97 -0.65
N LEU A 24 7.62 -6.82 -0.04
CA LEU A 24 6.83 -6.77 1.20
C LEU A 24 5.43 -7.35 1.00
N LEU A 25 4.80 -7.10 -0.14
CA LEU A 25 3.46 -7.63 -0.46
C LEU A 25 3.43 -9.16 -0.56
N LYS A 26 4.56 -9.87 -0.60
CA LYS A 26 4.57 -11.34 -0.49
C LYS A 26 4.10 -11.82 0.89
N ALA A 27 4.25 -11.00 1.93
CA ALA A 27 3.76 -11.32 3.27
C ALA A 27 2.27 -10.97 3.41
N PRO A 28 1.40 -11.92 3.80
CA PRO A 28 -0.04 -11.68 3.94
C PRO A 28 -0.40 -10.50 4.85
N GLU A 29 0.28 -10.35 5.99
CA GLU A 29 0.00 -9.25 6.91
C GLU A 29 0.34 -7.88 6.30
N LYS A 30 1.32 -7.83 5.40
CA LYS A 30 1.74 -6.61 4.71
C LYS A 30 0.82 -6.31 3.53
N ALA A 31 0.35 -7.32 2.81
CA ALA A 31 -0.63 -7.11 1.75
C ALA A 31 -1.96 -6.57 2.30
N ILE A 32 -2.47 -7.18 3.38
CA ILE A 32 -3.72 -6.73 4.01
C ILE A 32 -3.58 -5.31 4.52
N ALA A 33 -2.49 -5.00 5.21
CA ALA A 33 -2.32 -3.69 5.79
C ALA A 33 -2.06 -2.62 4.70
N PHE A 34 -1.47 -2.98 3.56
CA PHE A 34 -1.30 -2.09 2.41
C PHE A 34 -2.66 -1.77 1.79
N ALA A 35 -3.52 -2.78 1.64
CA ALA A 35 -4.89 -2.59 1.18
C ALA A 35 -5.65 -1.62 2.10
N ILE A 36 -5.52 -1.76 3.42
CA ILE A 36 -6.25 -0.93 4.39
C ILE A 36 -5.72 0.51 4.43
N GLU A 37 -4.41 0.71 4.32
CA GLU A 37 -3.78 2.02 4.54
C GLU A 37 -3.58 2.83 3.25
N HIS A 38 -3.57 2.17 2.09
CA HIS A 38 -3.10 2.77 0.84
C HIS A 38 -3.99 2.53 -0.39
N ILE A 39 -4.98 1.63 -0.31
CA ILE A 39 -5.92 1.37 -1.40
C ILE A 39 -7.28 1.99 -1.06
N GLU A 40 -8.00 2.50 -2.06
CA GLU A 40 -9.35 3.03 -1.84
C GLU A 40 -10.32 1.92 -1.40
N GLU A 41 -11.26 2.24 -0.50
CA GLU A 41 -12.13 1.25 0.15
C GLU A 41 -12.87 0.34 -0.84
N PHE A 42 -13.26 0.88 -2.00
CA PHE A 42 -13.95 0.14 -3.06
C PHE A 42 -13.02 -0.75 -3.91
N GLU A 43 -11.71 -0.48 -3.91
CA GLU A 43 -10.70 -1.24 -4.64
C GLU A 43 -10.01 -2.31 -3.78
N VAL A 44 -10.11 -2.22 -2.45
CA VAL A 44 -9.51 -3.19 -1.50
C VAL A 44 -9.83 -4.63 -1.88
N ARG A 45 -11.09 -4.90 -2.25
CA ARG A 45 -11.50 -6.26 -2.64
C ARG A 45 -10.82 -6.71 -3.93
N ALA A 46 -10.68 -5.82 -4.90
CA ALA A 46 -10.02 -6.13 -6.18
C ALA A 46 -8.53 -6.41 -5.95
N PHE A 47 -7.85 -5.52 -5.22
CA PHE A 47 -6.45 -5.70 -4.84
C PHE A 47 -6.21 -7.02 -4.12
N LEU A 48 -7.01 -7.36 -3.10
CA LEU A 48 -6.82 -8.59 -2.33
C LEU A 48 -7.08 -9.86 -3.15
N MET A 49 -8.01 -9.83 -4.11
CA MET A 49 -8.23 -10.96 -5.02
C MET A 49 -7.05 -11.16 -5.96
N GLU A 50 -6.53 -10.07 -6.54
CA GLU A 50 -5.36 -10.12 -7.42
C GLU A 50 -4.11 -10.57 -6.65
N TRP A 51 -3.91 -10.07 -5.44
CA TRP A 51 -2.85 -10.53 -4.53
C TRP A 51 -2.98 -12.03 -4.22
N ALA A 52 -4.17 -12.50 -3.83
CA ALA A 52 -4.41 -13.90 -3.49
C ALA A 52 -4.22 -14.84 -4.70
N SER A 53 -4.49 -14.36 -5.92
CA SER A 53 -4.29 -15.11 -7.15
C SER A 53 -2.83 -15.15 -7.63
N GLY A 54 -1.94 -14.38 -7.00
CA GLY A 54 -0.55 -14.21 -7.45
C GLY A 54 -0.44 -13.41 -8.76
N ALA A 55 -1.41 -12.53 -9.03
CA ALA A 55 -1.35 -11.62 -10.17
C ALA A 55 -0.23 -10.58 -10.02
N ASP A 56 0.06 -9.88 -11.11
CA ASP A 56 1.03 -8.79 -11.08
C ASP A 56 0.47 -7.59 -10.30
N LEU A 57 1.15 -7.22 -9.21
CA LEU A 57 0.76 -6.12 -8.33
C LEU A 57 1.46 -4.80 -8.65
N THR A 58 2.34 -4.80 -9.65
CA THR A 58 3.01 -3.60 -10.16
C THR A 58 2.05 -2.44 -10.44
N PRO A 59 0.85 -2.62 -11.07
CA PRO A 59 -0.09 -1.51 -11.28
C PRO A 59 -0.58 -0.87 -9.97
N TRP A 60 -0.86 -1.67 -8.94
CA TRP A 60 -1.32 -1.16 -7.64
C TRP A 60 -0.24 -0.34 -6.92
N VAL A 61 1.00 -0.82 -6.95
CA VAL A 61 2.14 -0.11 -6.34
C VAL A 61 2.46 1.17 -7.11
N ASN A 62 2.38 1.15 -8.44
CA ASN A 62 2.57 2.34 -9.27
C ASN A 62 1.47 3.39 -9.01
N GLY A 63 0.20 2.98 -8.97
CA GLY A 63 -0.93 3.86 -8.69
C GLY A 63 -0.80 4.54 -7.32
N TRP A 64 -0.55 3.74 -6.28
CA TRP A 64 -0.27 4.24 -4.94
C TRP A 64 0.87 5.28 -4.91
N LYS A 65 1.99 5.01 -5.59
CA LYS A 65 3.13 5.93 -5.63
C LYS A 65 2.80 7.23 -6.36
N SER A 66 2.06 7.15 -7.47
CA SER A 66 1.60 8.34 -8.18
C SER A 66 0.66 9.20 -7.32
N ASP A 67 -0.24 8.60 -6.54
CA ASP A 67 -1.09 9.34 -5.60
C ASP A 67 -0.30 9.95 -4.43
N LEU A 68 0.74 9.26 -3.95
CA LEU A 68 1.66 9.78 -2.94
C LEU A 68 2.44 11.00 -3.44
N GLU A 69 3.00 10.93 -4.66
CA GLU A 69 3.75 12.04 -5.28
C GLU A 69 2.86 13.22 -5.67
N ALA A 70 1.59 12.99 -5.95
CA ALA A 70 0.60 14.06 -6.21
C ALA A 70 0.26 14.89 -4.96
N GLY A 71 0.87 14.62 -3.80
CA GLY A 71 0.59 15.30 -2.53
C GLY A 71 -0.76 14.90 -1.94
N ASN A 72 -1.36 13.84 -2.47
CA ASN A 72 -2.65 13.31 -2.07
C ASN A 72 -2.50 12.25 -0.97
N GLY A 73 -1.40 12.31 -0.21
CA GLY A 73 -1.00 11.39 0.87
C GLY A 73 -1.89 11.42 2.12
N ALA A 74 -3.13 11.88 1.99
CA ALA A 74 -4.19 11.67 2.95
C ALA A 74 -5.33 10.95 2.22
N PRO A 75 -6.02 9.99 2.87
CA PRO A 75 -7.13 9.29 2.24
C PRO A 75 -8.07 10.32 1.62
N ARG A 76 -8.39 10.16 0.33
CA ARG A 76 -9.44 10.96 -0.30
C ARG A 76 -10.71 10.68 0.51
N ARG A 77 -11.12 11.67 1.30
CA ARG A 77 -12.36 11.66 2.08
C ARG A 77 -13.56 11.85 1.17
#